data_AF-A0A7H4MW04-F1
#
_entry.id   AF-A0A7H4MW04-F1
#
_cell.length_a   1.000
_cell.length_b   1.000
_cell.length_c   1.000
_cell.angle_alpha   90.00
_cell.angle_beta   90.00
_cell.angle_gamma   90.00
#
_symmetry.space_group_name_H-M   'P 1'
#
loop_
_entity.id
_entity.type
_entity.pdbx_description
1 polymer ?
#
loop_
_entity_poly.entity_id
_entity_poly.type
_entity_poly.pdbx_seq_one_letter_code
_entity_poly.pdbx_strand_id
1 'polypeptide(L)' 'MADVHDKATRSKNMRAIGTRDTAIEKRLAGLLAGAGFSFTVQDAALPGRPDFVGGGLSVRYLYPRLLLASS' A
#
# COMPACT_ATOMS: atom_id res chain seq x y z
N MET A 1 -27.32 8.98 13.29
CA MET A 1 -27.13 7.65 12.66
C MET A 1 -26.91 6.65 13.78
N ALA A 2 -27.73 5.60 13.88
CA ALA A 2 -27.60 4.59 14.92
C ALA A 2 -26.60 3.49 14.50
N ASP A 3 -25.91 2.88 15.46
CA ASP A 3 -25.07 1.72 15.18
C ASP A 3 -25.94 0.58 14.66
N VAL A 4 -25.55 -0.01 13.52
CA VAL A 4 -26.29 -1.10 12.88
C VAL A 4 -26.01 -2.46 13.51
N HIS A 5 -25.04 -2.53 14.42
CA HIS A 5 -24.62 -3.75 15.09
C HIS A 5 -24.89 -3.73 16.59
N ASP A 6 -25.14 -4.90 17.17
CA ASP A 6 -25.14 -5.06 18.62
C ASP A 6 -23.72 -4.84 19.20
N LYS A 7 -23.65 -4.63 20.51
CA LYS A 7 -22.39 -4.34 21.22
C LYS A 7 -21.32 -5.41 21.02
N ALA A 8 -21.71 -6.69 21.00
CA ALA A 8 -20.76 -7.80 20.87
C ALA A 8 -20.20 -7.87 19.45
N THR A 9 -21.05 -7.73 18.44
CA THR A 9 -20.68 -7.67 17.02
C THR A 9 -19.80 -6.47 16.72
N ARG A 10 -20.17 -5.27 17.22
CA ARG A 10 -19.33 -4.07 17.13
C ARG A 10 -17.95 -4.30 17.76
N SER A 11 -17.91 -4.86 18.97
CA SER A 11 -16.65 -5.14 19.67
C SER A 11 -15.77 -6.14 18.90
N LYS A 12 -16.38 -7.19 18.30
CA LYS A 12 -15.67 -8.13 17.43
C LYS A 12 -15.09 -7.43 16.20
N ASN A 13 -15.89 -6.61 15.52
CA ASN A 13 -15.45 -5.90 14.32
C ASN A 13 -14.31 -4.92 14.63
N MET A 14 -14.44 -4.14 15.70
CA MET A 14 -13.39 -3.21 16.12
C MET A 14 -12.08 -3.93 16.46
N ARG A 15 -12.11 -5.13 17.08
CA ARG A 15 -10.91 -5.94 17.36
C ARG A 15 -10.29 -6.56 16.12
N ALA A 16 -11.09 -6.79 15.06
CA ALA A 16 -10.61 -7.38 13.82
C ALA A 16 -9.87 -6.38 12.92
N ILE A 17 -10.00 -5.07 13.18
CA ILE A 17 -9.26 -4.02 12.46
C ILE A 17 -7.79 -4.10 12.88
N GLY A 18 -6.94 -4.56 11.95
CA GLY A 18 -5.49 -4.54 12.12
C GLY A 18 -4.93 -3.12 12.08
N THR A 19 -3.76 -2.93 12.69
CA THR A 19 -3.02 -1.65 12.71
C THR A 19 -2.08 -1.46 11.52
N ARG A 20 -1.96 -2.47 10.66
CA ARG A 20 -1.17 -2.53 9.43
C ARG A 20 -1.69 -3.67 8.57
N ASP A 21 -1.24 -3.74 7.32
CA ASP A 21 -1.66 -4.75 6.34
C ASP A 21 -3.18 -4.72 6.12
N THR A 22 -3.80 -3.54 6.29
CA THR A 22 -5.22 -3.32 6.04
C THR A 22 -5.56 -3.59 4.57
N ALA A 23 -6.85 -3.74 4.26
CA ALA A 23 -7.29 -3.98 2.88
C ALA A 23 -6.84 -2.86 1.93
N ILE A 24 -6.80 -1.61 2.40
CA ILE A 24 -6.35 -0.46 1.61
C ILE A 24 -4.83 -0.52 1.40
N GLU A 25 -4.05 -0.82 2.43
CA GLU A 25 -2.59 -0.99 2.30
C GLU A 25 -2.24 -2.08 1.29
N LYS A 26 -2.87 -3.26 1.38
CA LYS A 26 -2.62 -4.36 0.43
C LYS A 26 -2.97 -3.97 -1.01
N ARG A 27 -4.09 -3.28 -1.20
CA ARG A 27 -4.50 -2.78 -2.53
C ARG A 27 -3.49 -1.76 -3.05
N LEU A 28 -3.05 -0.81 -2.23
CA LEU A 28 -2.12 0.23 -2.62
C LEU A 28 -0.72 -0.34 -2.93
N ALA A 29 -0.23 -1.28 -2.12
CA ALA A 29 1.03 -1.99 -2.36
C ALA A 29 1.04 -2.68 -3.74
N GLY A 30 -0.06 -3.35 -4.10
CA GLY A 30 -0.22 -3.96 -5.42
C GLY A 30 -0.19 -2.94 -6.56
N LEU A 31 -0.84 -1.78 -6.39
CA LEU A 31 -0.83 -0.71 -7.38
C LEU A 31 0.57 -0.09 -7.54
N LEU A 32 1.27 0.18 -6.45
CA LEU A 32 2.63 0.74 -6.45
C LEU A 32 3.61 -0.22 -7.13
N ALA A 33 3.55 -1.51 -6.78
CA ALA A 33 4.38 -2.53 -7.41
C ALA A 33 4.05 -2.69 -8.91
N GLY A 34 2.77 -2.70 -9.28
CA GLY A 34 2.33 -2.75 -10.67
C GLY A 34 2.80 -1.56 -11.51
N ALA A 35 2.88 -0.38 -10.90
CA ALA A 35 3.42 0.84 -11.51
C ALA A 35 4.96 0.92 -11.51
N GLY A 36 5.66 -0.07 -10.94
CA GLY A 36 7.13 -0.12 -10.94
C GLY A 36 7.82 0.69 -9.83
N PHE A 37 7.08 1.17 -8.84
CA PHE A 37 7.68 1.83 -7.67
C PHE A 37 8.30 0.82 -6.72
N SER A 38 9.49 1.16 -6.23
CA SER A 38 10.07 0.51 -5.05
C SER A 38 9.57 1.24 -3.80
N PHE A 39 9.34 0.51 -2.70
CA PHE A 39 8.89 1.12 -1.45
C PHE A 39 9.24 0.24 -0.25
N THR A 40 9.39 0.89 0.91
CA THR A 40 9.43 0.25 2.24
C THR A 40 8.09 0.48 2.93
N VAL A 41 7.62 -0.49 3.72
CA VAL A 41 6.36 -0.38 4.46
C VAL A 41 6.61 -0.14 5.95
N GLN A 42 5.74 0.65 6.58
CA GLN A 42 5.65 0.78 8.05
C GLN A 42 6.98 1.12 8.73
N ASP A 43 7.75 2.05 8.15
CA ASP A 43 9.09 2.39 8.61
C ASP A 43 9.06 3.07 9.99
N ALA A 44 9.48 2.33 11.01
CA ALA A 44 9.45 2.78 12.40
C ALA A 44 10.56 3.80 12.73
N ALA A 45 11.54 3.99 11.84
CA ALA A 45 12.58 5.00 12.03
C ALA A 45 12.08 6.41 11.72
N LEU A 46 10.95 6.53 11.01
CA LEU A 46 10.38 7.83 10.62
C LEU A 46 9.23 8.26 11.54
N PRO A 47 9.09 9.57 11.80
CA PRO A 47 7.97 10.09 12.58
C PRO A 47 6.62 9.67 12.00
N GLY A 48 5.74 9.17 12.87
CA GLY A 48 4.40 8.73 12.47
C GLY A 48 4.33 7.37 11.79
N ARG A 49 5.45 6.67 11.60
CA ARG A 49 5.54 5.32 11.01
C ARG A 49 4.72 5.22 9.70
N PRO A 50 5.13 5.93 8.64
CA PRO A 50 4.36 6.02 7.40
C PRO A 50 4.08 4.63 6.80
N ASP A 51 2.88 4.45 6.26
CA ASP A 51 2.44 3.19 5.65
C ASP A 51 3.36 2.76 4.49
N PHE A 52 3.79 3.74 3.68
CA PHE A 52 4.70 3.57 2.56
C PHE A 52 5.76 4.67 2.55
N VAL A 53 7.01 4.27 2.35
CA VAL A 53 8.14 5.16 2.07
C VAL A 53 8.63 4.84 0.66
N GLY A 54 8.54 5.81 -0.24
CA GLY A 54 8.94 5.63 -1.64
C GLY A 54 10.46 5.49 -1.79
N GLY A 55 10.88 4.45 -2.50
CA GLY A 55 12.16 4.44 -3.19
C GLY A 55 11.99 4.98 -4.62
N GLY A 56 13.09 5.25 -5.31
CA GLY A 56 13.05 5.70 -6.71
C GLY A 56 12.30 4.74 -7.63
N LEU A 57 12.03 5.18 -8.87
CA LEU A 57 11.47 4.29 -9.90
C LEU A 57 12.41 3.11 -10.12
N SER A 58 11.88 1.89 -10.13
CA SER A 58 12.67 0.72 -10.50
C SER A 58 13.12 0.87 -11.96
N VAL A 59 14.43 0.73 -12.20
CA VAL A 59 15.08 0.90 -13.53
C VAL A 59 14.44 0.00 -14.61
N ARG A 60 13.69 -1.04 -14.21
CA ARG A 60 12.92 -1.94 -15.08
C ARG A 60 11.95 -1.22 -16.03
N TYR A 61 11.50 -0.01 -15.71
CA TYR A 61 10.58 0.77 -16.57
C TYR A 61 11.26 1.91 -17.34
N LEU A 62 12.59 2.09 -17.22
CA LEU A 62 13.28 3.21 -17.88
C LEU A 62 13.39 3.04 -19.40
N TYR A 63 13.22 1.82 -19.96
CA TYR A 63 13.30 1.60 -21.40
C TYR A 63 12.39 0.46 -21.91
N PRO A 64 11.22 0.79 -22.47
CA PRO A 64 10.67 -0.05 -23.54
C PRO A 64 10.41 0.72 -24.84
N ARG A 65 10.52 2.05 -24.85
CA ARG A 65 10.07 2.89 -25.98
C ARG A 65 11.15 3.35 -26.97
N LEU A 66 12.42 3.08 -26.70
CA LEU A 66 13.55 3.46 -27.58
C LEU A 66 14.02 2.35 -28.53
N LEU A 67 13.53 1.11 -28.42
CA LEU A 67 14.02 -0.01 -29.26
C LEU A 67 13.20 -0.25 -30.54
N LEU A 68 12.01 0.33 -30.70
CA LEU A 68 11.17 0.14 -31.90
C LEU A 68 11.41 1.16 -33.03
N ALA A 69 12.34 2.10 -32.85
CA ALA A 69 12.66 3.13 -33.85
C ALA A 69 13.96 2.84 -34.62
N SER A 70 14.53 1.65 -34.48
CA SER A 70 15.83 1.29 -35.08
C SER A 70 15.78 0.01 -35.92
N SER A 71 14.69 -0.19 -36.67
CA SER A 71 14.59 -1.21 -37.72
C SER A 71 13.93 -0.64 -38.95
#